data_AF-A0A371IM72-F1
#
_entry.id   AF-A0A371IM72-F1
#
_cell.length_a   1.000
_cell.length_b   1.000
_cell.length_c   1.000
_cell.angle_alpha   90.00
_cell.angle_beta   90.00
_cell.angle_gamma   90.00
#
_symmetry.space_group_name_H-M   'P 1'
#
loop_
_entity.id
_entity.type
_entity.pdbx_description
1 polymer ?
#
loop_
_entity_poly.entity_id
_entity_poly.type
_entity_poly.pdbx_seq_one_letter_code
_entity_poly.pdbx_strand_id
1 'polypeptide(L)'
;MRLNKKGYAAITIIILGIITALVIMFVKISTGSSNSLPTTSHDAPHKTDLFSYKNPYIGDSSNDGNLVNSLTFPNGLKYAGIELKTAENDIKTMKIIFNKVDNVNPQEFDYKRSFSYNAMIIFSLIENCEQVTYAVNENGQTNELSSRQRPWAIEIAKGNPYKIADTKEHFQEYLDTIKKIDFGKFKVYTSNLEQSIADALLTENEGQFYQGELAAQGHITLLTQEDSPYTIASVYAKYVQMQFQNGIFELCATSSMPYKLTFSKDKYGNYTLTKSEKPQDGALYVQDLYKLFPEEIVNKIQLIPNNTDTVQNIDNQIIQYSKGYLDSISRSDAKISLSYQEKAYPPLSEENAMEFDALYRAYTDYPYFVGTLEKLEDNIRFIYETKYQKQDTSDTFGFTKTRYDTNEVIENVKVKLDNGNLSVIEGELRKSYDEIKAQPQEQPPAPDNPQTDK
;
A
#
# COMPACT_ATOMS: atom_id res chain seq x y z
N MET A 1 27.59 -48.66 52.86
CA MET A 1 26.37 -48.20 53.57
C MET A 1 25.40 -47.69 52.52
N ARG A 2 24.20 -48.28 52.44
CA ARG A 2 23.19 -48.11 51.39
C ARG A 2 22.54 -46.72 51.49
N LEU A 3 22.43 -45.99 50.37
CA LEU A 3 21.53 -44.84 50.24
C LEU A 3 20.24 -45.25 49.53
N ASN A 4 19.13 -44.74 50.06
CA ASN A 4 17.78 -45.32 50.00
C ASN A 4 16.95 -44.72 48.84
N LYS A 5 16.28 -45.60 48.08
CA LYS A 5 15.58 -45.36 46.80
C LYS A 5 14.23 -44.60 46.88
N LYS A 6 13.99 -43.74 47.88
CA LYS A 6 12.66 -43.12 48.10
C LYS A 6 12.56 -41.60 47.92
N GLY A 7 13.61 -40.94 47.39
CA GLY A 7 13.60 -39.49 47.12
C GLY A 7 13.20 -39.06 45.70
N TYR A 8 13.18 -39.98 44.72
CA TYR A 8 12.96 -39.63 43.30
C TYR A 8 11.52 -39.85 42.81
N ALA A 9 10.63 -40.39 43.64
CA ALA A 9 9.23 -40.65 43.26
C ALA A 9 8.27 -39.49 43.58
N ALA A 10 8.73 -38.44 44.26
CA ALA A 10 7.89 -37.29 44.63
C ALA A 10 8.09 -36.04 43.73
N ILE A 11 9.08 -36.06 42.82
CA ILE A 11 9.34 -34.97 41.85
C ILE A 11 8.86 -35.34 40.43
N THR A 12 8.41 -36.58 40.22
CA THR A 12 7.87 -37.05 38.93
C THR A 12 6.34 -37.03 38.82
N ILE A 13 5.62 -36.49 39.84
CA ILE A 13 4.13 -36.44 39.86
C ILE A 13 3.57 -35.00 39.90
N ILE A 14 4.42 -33.96 39.83
CA ILE A 14 3.98 -32.56 39.63
C ILE A 14 4.49 -32.02 38.27
N ILE A 15 4.54 -32.91 37.27
CA ILE A 15 4.57 -32.54 35.84
C ILE A 15 3.53 -33.42 35.14
N LEU A 16 2.28 -33.33 35.62
CA LEU A 16 1.12 -33.94 34.99
C LEU A 16 -0.09 -33.07 35.31
N GLY A 17 -0.15 -31.88 34.71
CA GLY A 17 -1.19 -30.91 35.04
C GLY A 17 -1.27 -29.65 34.17
N ILE A 18 -0.57 -29.60 33.03
CA ILE A 18 -0.83 -28.62 31.96
C ILE A 18 -0.56 -29.35 30.64
N ILE A 19 -1.60 -29.99 30.10
CA ILE A 19 -1.59 -30.46 28.70
C ILE A 19 -1.93 -29.23 27.86
N THR A 20 -0.91 -28.50 27.41
CA THR A 20 -1.02 -27.67 26.21
C THR A 20 -0.94 -28.61 25.02
N ALA A 21 -2.08 -28.87 24.38
CA ALA A 21 -2.11 -29.59 23.11
C ALA A 21 -1.59 -28.67 21.99
N LEU A 22 -0.27 -28.56 21.87
CA LEU A 22 0.39 -28.16 20.62
C LEU A 22 0.39 -29.39 19.71
N VAL A 23 -0.65 -29.55 18.90
CA VAL A 23 -0.68 -30.57 17.85
C VAL A 23 0.03 -30.00 16.62
N ILE A 24 1.32 -30.27 16.47
CA ILE A 24 2.07 -30.03 15.22
C ILE A 24 2.00 -31.33 14.40
N MET A 25 1.15 -31.36 13.36
CA MET A 25 1.05 -32.51 12.46
C MET A 25 1.76 -32.18 11.13
N PHE A 26 2.95 -32.76 10.89
CA PHE A 26 3.63 -32.72 9.60
C PHE A 26 3.13 -33.86 8.70
N VAL A 27 2.40 -33.53 7.63
CA VAL A 27 2.07 -34.48 6.56
C VAL A 27 3.09 -34.30 5.42
N LYS A 28 3.98 -35.28 5.22
CA LYS A 28 4.89 -35.33 4.06
C LYS A 28 4.23 -36.13 2.92
N ILE A 29 4.17 -35.57 1.71
CA ILE A 29 3.89 -36.31 0.48
C ILE A 29 4.97 -36.01 -0.58
N SER A 30 5.39 -37.06 -1.27
CA SER A 30 6.45 -37.18 -2.27
C SER A 30 6.21 -36.38 -3.55
N THR A 31 7.31 -35.88 -4.13
CA THR A 31 7.40 -35.12 -5.37
C THR A 31 7.06 -35.93 -6.61
N GLY A 32 6.18 -35.40 -7.46
CA GLY A 32 6.01 -35.78 -8.86
C GLY A 32 5.99 -34.51 -9.72
N SER A 33 6.99 -34.38 -10.60
CA SER A 33 7.20 -33.26 -11.52
C SER A 33 6.38 -33.43 -12.80
N SER A 34 5.71 -32.38 -13.25
CA SER A 34 5.62 -32.04 -14.68
C SER A 34 5.29 -30.56 -14.87
N ASN A 35 6.10 -29.91 -15.72
CA ASN A 35 5.96 -28.53 -16.16
C ASN A 35 4.75 -28.37 -17.10
N SER A 36 3.87 -27.43 -16.80
CA SER A 36 3.23 -26.56 -17.80
C SER A 36 2.53 -25.39 -17.09
N LEU A 37 2.77 -24.16 -17.56
CA LEU A 37 1.99 -22.98 -17.21
C LEU A 37 0.61 -23.09 -17.87
N PRO A 38 -0.45 -22.77 -17.11
CA PRO A 38 -1.44 -21.83 -17.63
C PRO A 38 -1.83 -20.76 -16.61
N THR A 39 -1.90 -19.52 -17.10
CA THR A 39 -2.83 -18.50 -16.63
C THR A 39 -4.25 -19.04 -16.73
N THR A 40 -5.06 -18.99 -15.65
CA THR A 40 -6.52 -18.82 -15.72
C THR A 40 -7.15 -18.63 -14.33
N SER A 41 -7.90 -17.52 -14.22
CA SER A 41 -9.27 -17.39 -13.68
C SER A 41 -9.59 -17.82 -12.24
N HIS A 42 -10.40 -16.98 -11.60
CA HIS A 42 -11.30 -17.27 -10.47
C HIS A 42 -12.30 -18.44 -10.69
N ASP A 43 -12.14 -19.27 -11.73
CA ASP A 43 -13.06 -20.32 -12.18
C ASP A 43 -12.45 -21.72 -12.12
N ALA A 44 -11.82 -22.10 -11.00
CA ALA A 44 -11.63 -23.50 -10.67
C ALA A 44 -12.89 -24.02 -9.94
N PRO A 45 -13.59 -25.07 -10.43
CA PRO A 45 -14.76 -25.59 -9.76
C PRO A 45 -14.34 -26.22 -8.42
N HIS A 46 -14.84 -25.68 -7.30
CA HIS A 46 -14.65 -26.26 -5.97
C HIS A 46 -15.17 -27.71 -5.99
N LYS A 47 -14.25 -28.69 -6.06
CA LYS A 47 -14.57 -30.12 -6.04
C LYS A 47 -14.84 -30.66 -4.63
N THR A 48 -14.90 -29.78 -3.63
CA THR A 48 -15.22 -30.10 -2.24
C THR A 48 -16.30 -29.13 -1.76
N ASP A 49 -17.39 -29.66 -1.20
CA ASP A 49 -18.47 -28.88 -0.61
C ASP A 49 -17.98 -28.17 0.65
N LEU A 50 -17.43 -26.96 0.54
CA LEU A 50 -16.82 -26.23 1.67
C LEU A 50 -17.78 -26.08 2.86
N PHE A 51 -19.10 -26.04 2.60
CA PHE A 51 -20.12 -25.95 3.64
C PHE A 51 -20.12 -27.15 4.58
N SER A 52 -19.65 -28.33 4.13
CA SER A 52 -19.57 -29.53 4.97
C SER A 52 -18.62 -29.38 6.15
N TYR A 53 -17.72 -28.39 6.12
CA TYR A 53 -16.78 -28.11 7.21
C TYR A 53 -17.34 -27.13 8.25
N LYS A 54 -18.59 -26.68 8.13
CA LYS A 54 -19.21 -25.73 9.07
C LYS A 54 -19.27 -26.34 10.49
N ASN A 55 -18.71 -25.64 11.47
CA ASN A 55 -18.62 -26.09 12.86
C ASN A 55 -18.69 -24.87 13.82
N PRO A 56 -19.41 -24.94 14.96
CA PRO A 56 -19.35 -23.87 15.98
C PRO A 56 -17.96 -23.62 16.59
N TYR A 57 -17.05 -24.60 16.58
CA TYR A 57 -15.80 -24.51 17.33
C TYR A 57 -14.53 -24.78 16.50
N ILE A 58 -13.55 -23.88 16.64
CA ILE A 58 -12.15 -24.13 16.27
C ILE A 58 -11.53 -25.14 17.23
N GLY A 59 -10.79 -26.11 16.70
CA GLY A 59 -10.14 -27.15 17.48
C GLY A 59 -10.39 -28.59 17.01
N ASP A 60 -11.30 -28.78 16.06
CA ASP A 60 -11.35 -30.03 15.29
C ASP A 60 -10.23 -29.98 14.25
N SER A 61 -9.02 -30.35 14.66
CA SER A 61 -7.82 -30.22 13.83
C SER A 61 -7.93 -30.95 12.49
N SER A 62 -8.72 -32.03 12.42
CA SER A 62 -8.95 -32.74 11.17
C SER A 62 -9.91 -31.98 10.26
N ASN A 63 -11.04 -31.51 10.79
CA ASN A 63 -12.01 -30.72 10.03
C ASN A 63 -11.42 -29.37 9.60
N ASP A 64 -10.78 -28.67 10.51
CA ASP A 64 -10.14 -27.36 10.30
C ASP A 64 -9.01 -27.46 9.27
N GLY A 65 -8.18 -28.50 9.35
CA GLY A 65 -7.13 -28.76 8.37
C GLY A 65 -7.67 -29.11 6.98
N ASN A 66 -8.75 -29.89 6.90
CA ASN A 66 -9.40 -30.25 5.63
C ASN A 66 -10.10 -29.06 4.97
N LEU A 67 -10.70 -28.17 5.77
CA LEU A 67 -11.23 -26.90 5.29
C LEU A 67 -10.12 -26.10 4.63
N VAL A 68 -9.00 -25.86 5.34
CA VAL A 68 -7.88 -25.06 4.81
C VAL A 68 -7.28 -25.70 3.56
N ASN A 69 -7.11 -27.02 3.53
CA ASN A 69 -6.65 -27.76 2.34
C ASN A 69 -7.59 -27.64 1.12
N SER A 70 -8.87 -27.31 1.36
CA SER A 70 -9.87 -27.13 0.30
C SER A 70 -9.95 -25.68 -0.21
N LEU A 71 -9.25 -24.74 0.44
CA LEU A 71 -9.17 -23.35 0.01
C LEU A 71 -8.14 -23.17 -1.11
N THR A 72 -8.37 -22.19 -1.97
CA THR A 72 -7.42 -21.81 -3.02
C THR A 72 -6.49 -20.73 -2.50
N PHE A 73 -5.19 -20.98 -2.60
CA PHE A 73 -4.16 -20.01 -2.25
C PHE A 73 -3.41 -19.53 -3.48
N PRO A 74 -2.82 -18.34 -3.43
CA PRO A 74 -2.04 -17.80 -4.54
C PRO A 74 -0.85 -18.69 -4.90
N ASN A 75 -0.44 -18.62 -6.17
CA ASN A 75 0.78 -19.27 -6.65
C ASN A 75 2.01 -18.77 -5.86
N GLY A 76 2.97 -19.65 -5.62
CA GLY A 76 4.21 -19.33 -4.91
C GLY A 76 4.17 -19.56 -3.39
N LEU A 77 3.01 -19.94 -2.83
CA LEU A 77 2.89 -20.39 -1.46
C LEU A 77 2.57 -21.89 -1.41
N LYS A 78 3.41 -22.67 -0.73
CA LYS A 78 3.15 -24.10 -0.52
C LYS A 78 2.60 -24.31 0.88
N TYR A 79 1.34 -24.71 0.99
CA TYR A 79 0.73 -25.03 2.29
C TYR A 79 1.61 -26.00 3.10
N ALA A 80 1.84 -25.67 4.37
CA ALA A 80 2.68 -26.43 5.29
C ALA A 80 1.87 -27.00 6.47
N GLY A 81 0.88 -26.27 6.96
CA GLY A 81 0.05 -26.71 8.08
C GLY A 81 -0.76 -25.58 8.72
N ILE A 82 -1.40 -25.91 9.84
CA ILE A 82 -2.12 -24.96 10.70
C ILE A 82 -1.67 -25.07 12.15
N GLU A 83 -1.72 -23.95 12.88
CA GLU A 83 -1.67 -23.89 14.34
C GLU A 83 -3.00 -23.33 14.86
N LEU A 84 -3.57 -23.99 15.87
CA LEU A 84 -4.85 -23.60 16.47
C LEU A 84 -4.63 -23.16 17.91
N LYS A 85 -5.17 -21.99 18.26
CA LYS A 85 -5.23 -21.50 19.64
C LYS A 85 -6.67 -21.64 20.16
N THR A 86 -6.89 -22.57 21.08
CA THR A 86 -8.25 -23.00 21.47
C THR A 86 -8.54 -22.87 22.97
N ALA A 87 -7.53 -22.61 23.80
CA ALA A 87 -7.67 -22.54 25.26
C ALA A 87 -8.71 -21.49 25.70
N GLU A 88 -9.54 -21.82 26.69
CA GLU A 88 -10.78 -21.09 27.04
C GLU A 88 -10.62 -19.56 27.09
N ASN A 89 -9.61 -19.07 27.81
CA ASN A 89 -9.34 -17.65 28.04
C ASN A 89 -8.52 -16.96 26.93
N ASP A 90 -8.11 -17.70 25.90
CA ASP A 90 -7.37 -17.17 24.78
C ASP A 90 -8.29 -16.76 23.63
N ILE A 91 -7.83 -15.75 22.89
CA ILE A 91 -8.35 -15.44 21.56
C ILE A 91 -8.26 -16.70 20.70
N LYS A 92 -9.39 -17.06 20.11
CA LYS A 92 -9.52 -18.24 19.27
C LYS A 92 -8.90 -17.99 17.89
N THR A 93 -7.72 -18.54 17.63
CA THR A 93 -6.93 -18.20 16.44
C THR A 93 -6.65 -19.41 15.57
N MET A 94 -6.79 -19.26 14.25
CA MET A 94 -6.27 -20.17 13.24
C MET A 94 -5.07 -19.51 12.55
N LYS A 95 -3.86 -20.08 12.69
CA LYS A 95 -2.69 -19.66 11.91
C LYS A 95 -2.44 -20.65 10.79
N ILE A 96 -2.46 -20.19 9.55
CA ILE A 96 -2.18 -20.97 8.33
C ILE A 96 -0.73 -20.70 7.93
N ILE A 97 0.06 -21.76 7.83
CA ILE A 97 1.51 -21.70 7.59
C ILE A 97 1.81 -22.20 6.19
N PHE A 98 2.62 -21.43 5.45
CA PHE A 98 3.16 -21.79 4.15
C PHE A 98 4.68 -21.98 4.24
N ASN A 99 5.24 -22.84 3.40
CA ASN A 99 6.66 -22.82 3.09
C ASN A 99 6.90 -21.83 1.95
N LYS A 100 7.96 -21.03 2.07
CA LYS A 100 8.40 -20.16 0.98
C LYS A 100 8.81 -21.01 -0.22
N VAL A 101 8.38 -20.60 -1.42
CA VAL A 101 8.95 -21.10 -2.68
C VAL A 101 10.06 -20.14 -3.09
N ASP A 102 11.22 -20.67 -3.48
CA ASP A 102 12.36 -19.85 -3.90
C ASP A 102 11.94 -18.86 -4.99
N ASN A 103 12.42 -17.62 -4.89
CA ASN A 103 12.15 -16.49 -5.81
C ASN A 103 10.72 -15.90 -5.78
N VAL A 104 9.94 -16.14 -4.72
CA VAL A 104 8.66 -15.44 -4.50
C VAL A 104 8.74 -14.59 -3.23
N ASN A 105 8.56 -13.28 -3.36
CA ASN A 105 8.42 -12.38 -2.22
C ASN A 105 6.94 -12.36 -1.79
N PRO A 106 6.60 -12.78 -0.55
CA PRO A 106 5.22 -12.79 -0.09
C PRO A 106 4.56 -11.40 0.01
N GLN A 107 5.35 -10.33 -0.11
CA GLN A 107 4.89 -8.95 -0.17
C GLN A 107 4.54 -8.49 -1.60
N GLU A 108 4.94 -9.22 -2.65
CA GLU A 108 4.94 -8.75 -4.06
C GLU A 108 3.66 -9.02 -4.86
N PHE A 109 2.63 -9.68 -4.33
CA PHE A 109 1.42 -9.98 -5.13
C PHE A 109 0.11 -9.96 -4.31
N ASP A 110 -1.02 -10.06 -5.03
CA ASP A 110 -2.44 -10.04 -4.61
C ASP A 110 -2.86 -11.09 -3.54
N TYR A 111 -1.92 -11.52 -2.69
CA TYR A 111 -2.13 -12.38 -1.55
C TYR A 111 -3.09 -11.72 -0.56
N LYS A 112 -3.05 -10.39 -0.43
CA LYS A 112 -3.95 -9.65 0.46
C LYS A 112 -5.42 -9.91 0.11
N ARG A 113 -5.80 -9.94 -1.18
CA ARG A 113 -7.18 -10.27 -1.59
C ARG A 113 -7.51 -11.73 -1.31
N SER A 114 -6.65 -12.66 -1.70
CA SER A 114 -6.88 -14.10 -1.47
C SER A 114 -6.98 -14.43 0.02
N PHE A 115 -6.10 -13.88 0.85
CA PHE A 115 -6.13 -14.01 2.31
C PHE A 115 -7.40 -13.40 2.92
N SER A 116 -7.83 -12.22 2.44
CA SER A 116 -9.07 -11.60 2.89
C SER A 116 -10.28 -12.47 2.54
N TYR A 117 -10.35 -12.95 1.29
CA TYR A 117 -11.40 -13.83 0.80
C TYR A 117 -11.46 -15.15 1.59
N ASN A 118 -10.31 -15.80 1.78
CA ASN A 118 -10.22 -17.05 2.54
C ASN A 118 -10.56 -16.87 4.02
N ALA A 119 -10.17 -15.74 4.64
CA ALA A 119 -10.58 -15.41 6.00
C ALA A 119 -12.11 -15.22 6.10
N MET A 120 -12.74 -14.55 5.14
CA MET A 120 -14.20 -14.41 5.07
C MET A 120 -14.92 -15.76 4.99
N ILE A 121 -14.35 -16.73 4.26
CA ILE A 121 -14.86 -18.11 4.23
C ILE A 121 -14.72 -18.75 5.61
N ILE A 122 -13.53 -18.73 6.20
CA ILE A 122 -13.27 -19.35 7.51
C ILE A 122 -14.20 -18.78 8.59
N PHE A 123 -14.38 -17.45 8.66
CA PHE A 123 -15.28 -16.83 9.63
C PHE A 123 -16.76 -17.17 9.43
N SER A 124 -17.16 -17.54 8.20
CA SER A 124 -18.52 -18.00 7.88
C SER A 124 -18.76 -19.47 8.22
N LEU A 125 -17.70 -20.27 8.29
CA LEU A 125 -17.76 -21.71 8.55
C LEU A 125 -17.41 -22.09 9.99
N ILE A 126 -16.61 -21.29 10.70
CA ILE A 126 -16.21 -21.57 12.08
C ILE A 126 -16.70 -20.45 12.99
N GLU A 127 -17.67 -20.69 13.89
CA GLU A 127 -18.35 -19.61 14.63
C GLU A 127 -17.43 -18.88 15.62
N ASN A 128 -16.71 -19.63 16.45
CA ASN A 128 -15.90 -19.05 17.52
C ASN A 128 -14.50 -18.62 17.07
N CYS A 129 -14.09 -18.82 15.80
CA CYS A 129 -12.79 -18.35 15.32
C CYS A 129 -12.75 -16.83 15.34
N GLU A 130 -11.85 -16.22 16.11
CA GLU A 130 -11.77 -14.77 16.26
C GLU A 130 -10.70 -14.12 15.39
N GLN A 131 -9.68 -14.90 15.00
CA GLN A 131 -8.54 -14.41 14.21
C GLN A 131 -8.04 -15.48 13.24
N VAL A 132 -7.77 -15.09 12.00
CA VAL A 132 -7.09 -15.91 10.98
C VAL A 132 -5.77 -15.22 10.64
N THR A 133 -4.65 -15.92 10.82
CA THR A 133 -3.31 -15.41 10.53
C THR A 133 -2.66 -16.24 9.43
N TYR A 134 -2.03 -15.57 8.47
CA TYR A 134 -1.24 -16.20 7.41
C TYR A 134 0.22 -15.97 7.70
N ALA A 135 1.04 -17.01 7.63
CA ALA A 135 2.47 -16.94 7.94
C ALA A 135 3.32 -17.77 6.98
N VAL A 136 4.58 -17.40 6.83
CA VAL A 136 5.57 -18.15 6.07
C VAL A 136 6.63 -18.71 7.01
N ASN A 137 7.00 -19.98 6.82
CA ASN A 137 8.14 -20.59 7.48
C ASN A 137 9.39 -20.35 6.62
N GLU A 138 10.34 -19.58 7.16
CA GLU A 138 11.65 -19.33 6.58
C GLU A 138 12.72 -19.80 7.58
N ASN A 139 13.50 -20.81 7.20
CA ASN A 139 14.60 -21.35 8.03
C ASN A 139 14.18 -21.80 9.44
N GLY A 140 12.94 -22.30 9.60
CA GLY A 140 12.40 -22.73 10.89
C GLY A 140 11.83 -21.58 11.74
N GLN A 141 11.85 -20.34 11.24
CA GLN A 141 11.17 -19.20 11.84
C GLN A 141 9.86 -18.92 11.08
N THR A 142 8.76 -18.81 11.83
CA THR A 142 7.46 -18.48 11.27
C THR A 142 7.27 -16.96 11.31
N ASN A 143 7.26 -16.33 10.14
CA ASN A 143 7.04 -14.90 9.96
C ASN A 143 5.59 -14.64 9.54
N GLU A 144 4.87 -13.78 10.26
CA GLU A 144 3.49 -13.42 9.91
C GLU A 144 3.46 -12.56 8.65
N LEU A 145 2.61 -12.93 7.70
CA LEU A 145 2.37 -12.20 6.46
C LEU A 145 1.20 -11.22 6.63
N SER A 146 0.10 -11.70 7.21
CA SER A 146 -1.07 -10.87 7.49
C SER A 146 -2.01 -11.56 8.47
N SER A 147 -2.92 -10.79 9.07
CA SER A 147 -3.98 -11.31 9.92
C SER A 147 -5.33 -10.65 9.58
N ARG A 148 -6.43 -11.35 9.84
CA ARG A 148 -7.80 -10.84 9.78
C ARG A 148 -8.50 -11.20 11.06
N GLN A 149 -9.32 -10.29 11.58
CA GLN A 149 -10.08 -10.50 12.80
C GLN A 149 -11.57 -10.55 12.49
N ARG A 150 -12.35 -11.27 13.31
CA ARG A 150 -13.79 -11.39 13.11
C ARG A 150 -14.53 -10.04 13.06
N PRO A 151 -14.21 -9.02 13.87
CA PRO A 151 -14.84 -7.70 13.75
C PRO A 151 -14.69 -7.07 12.35
N TRP A 152 -13.51 -7.18 11.74
CA TRP A 152 -13.27 -6.75 10.36
C TRP A 152 -14.19 -7.49 9.36
N ALA A 153 -14.35 -8.80 9.54
CA ALA A 153 -15.27 -9.58 8.70
C ALA A 153 -16.74 -9.21 8.90
N ILE A 154 -17.13 -8.86 10.13
CA ILE A 154 -18.49 -8.41 10.47
C ILE A 154 -18.82 -7.08 9.79
N GLU A 155 -17.87 -6.14 9.80
CA GLU A 155 -18.02 -4.83 9.13
C GLU A 155 -18.29 -5.02 7.63
N ILE A 156 -17.45 -5.84 6.97
CA ILE A 156 -17.55 -6.10 5.53
C ILE A 156 -18.84 -6.85 5.18
N ALA A 157 -19.17 -7.90 5.94
CA ALA A 157 -20.39 -8.69 5.73
C ALA A 157 -21.67 -7.98 6.17
N LYS A 158 -21.58 -6.85 6.87
CA LYS A 158 -22.69 -6.14 7.51
C LYS A 158 -23.51 -7.05 8.44
N GLY A 159 -22.83 -7.93 9.17
CA GLY A 159 -23.43 -8.91 10.06
C GLY A 159 -22.48 -10.06 10.39
N ASN A 160 -22.86 -10.97 11.29
CA ASN A 160 -22.01 -12.12 11.62
C ASN A 160 -21.92 -13.09 10.43
N PRO A 161 -20.74 -13.29 9.80
CA PRO A 161 -20.59 -14.16 8.66
C PRO A 161 -21.11 -15.58 8.89
N TYR A 162 -20.92 -16.12 10.11
CA TYR A 162 -21.36 -17.47 10.46
C TYR A 162 -22.88 -17.62 10.43
N LYS A 163 -23.60 -16.57 10.82
CA LYS A 163 -25.07 -16.53 10.83
C LYS A 163 -25.65 -16.22 9.46
N ILE A 164 -24.96 -15.39 8.67
CA ILE A 164 -25.35 -15.09 7.29
C ILE A 164 -25.29 -16.37 6.45
N ALA A 165 -24.23 -17.16 6.61
CA ALA A 165 -24.04 -18.42 5.90
C ALA A 165 -24.56 -19.65 6.70
N ASP A 166 -25.78 -19.59 7.25
CA ASP A 166 -26.33 -20.65 8.10
C ASP A 166 -26.77 -21.91 7.35
N THR A 167 -27.17 -21.77 6.08
CA THR A 167 -27.53 -22.85 5.16
C THR A 167 -26.55 -22.93 3.99
N LYS A 168 -26.58 -24.05 3.24
CA LYS A 168 -25.72 -24.23 2.07
C LYS A 168 -26.04 -23.20 0.99
N GLU A 169 -27.32 -22.91 0.80
CA GLU A 169 -27.83 -21.90 -0.12
C GLU A 169 -27.34 -20.51 0.26
N HIS A 170 -27.51 -20.09 1.52
CA HIS A 170 -27.03 -18.79 1.98
C HIS A 170 -25.49 -18.68 1.98
N PHE A 171 -24.77 -19.79 2.23
CA PHE A 171 -23.32 -19.80 2.09
C PHE A 171 -22.89 -19.55 0.63
N GLN A 172 -23.59 -20.14 -0.35
CA GLN A 172 -23.31 -19.88 -1.76
C GLN A 172 -23.58 -18.41 -2.14
N GLU A 173 -24.71 -17.84 -1.69
CA GLU A 173 -25.02 -16.41 -1.87
C GLU A 173 -23.96 -15.50 -1.21
N TYR A 174 -23.50 -15.89 -0.02
CA TYR A 174 -22.43 -15.21 0.69
C TYR A 174 -21.12 -15.25 -0.12
N LEU A 175 -20.72 -16.40 -0.67
CA LEU A 175 -19.55 -16.52 -1.55
C LEU A 175 -19.65 -15.58 -2.76
N ASP A 176 -20.81 -15.55 -3.42
CA ASP A 176 -21.01 -14.70 -4.60
C ASP A 176 -21.03 -13.20 -4.25
N THR A 177 -21.39 -12.86 -3.01
CA THR A 177 -21.28 -11.50 -2.47
C THR A 177 -19.81 -11.15 -2.21
N ILE A 178 -19.08 -11.96 -1.45
CA ILE A 178 -17.69 -11.64 -1.07
C ILE A 178 -16.71 -11.68 -2.25
N LYS A 179 -17.00 -12.43 -3.32
CA LYS A 179 -16.19 -12.42 -4.56
C LYS A 179 -16.13 -11.04 -5.23
N LYS A 180 -17.20 -10.25 -5.09
CA LYS A 180 -17.34 -8.91 -5.70
C LYS A 180 -16.75 -7.79 -4.85
N ILE A 181 -16.29 -8.11 -3.64
CA ILE A 181 -15.75 -7.13 -2.70
C ILE A 181 -14.34 -6.76 -3.12
N ASP A 182 -14.12 -5.45 -3.27
CA ASP A 182 -12.79 -4.88 -3.31
C ASP A 182 -12.27 -4.74 -1.88
N PHE A 183 -11.56 -5.78 -1.41
CA PHE A 183 -10.99 -5.82 -0.07
C PHE A 183 -9.93 -4.72 0.15
N GLY A 184 -9.39 -4.12 -0.91
CA GLY A 184 -8.42 -3.02 -0.80
C GLY A 184 -9.02 -1.75 -0.17
N LYS A 185 -10.35 -1.61 -0.19
CA LYS A 185 -11.05 -0.47 0.41
C LYS A 185 -11.20 -0.56 1.92
N PHE A 186 -10.89 -1.70 2.52
CA PHE A 186 -11.08 -1.93 3.94
C PHE A 186 -9.75 -1.91 4.66
N LYS A 187 -9.65 -1.08 5.69
CA LYS A 187 -8.46 -1.01 6.53
C LYS A 187 -8.24 -2.35 7.22
N VAL A 188 -7.02 -2.85 7.13
CA VAL A 188 -6.58 -4.05 7.84
C VAL A 188 -5.69 -3.61 8.98
N TYR A 189 -6.09 -3.93 10.21
CA TYR A 189 -5.29 -3.64 11.39
C TYR A 189 -4.28 -4.77 11.64
N THR A 190 -3.10 -4.40 12.14
CA THR A 190 -1.99 -5.33 12.33
C THR A 190 -1.28 -5.06 13.65
N SER A 191 -0.73 -6.11 14.24
CA SER A 191 0.15 -6.06 15.42
C SER A 191 1.59 -5.67 15.08
N ASN A 192 1.91 -5.46 13.81
CA ASN A 192 3.19 -4.93 13.36
C ASN A 192 3.15 -3.40 13.41
N LEU A 193 3.91 -2.81 14.35
CA LEU A 193 3.98 -1.36 14.53
C LEU A 193 4.53 -0.64 13.28
N GLU A 194 5.59 -1.15 12.66
CA GLU A 194 6.22 -0.52 11.48
C GLU A 194 5.26 -0.51 10.28
N GLN A 195 4.49 -1.59 10.08
CA GLN A 195 3.43 -1.58 9.06
C GLN A 195 2.32 -0.58 9.41
N SER A 196 1.96 -0.46 10.69
CA SER A 196 0.93 0.50 11.12
C SER A 196 1.40 1.95 10.97
N ILE A 197 2.69 2.22 11.16
CA ILE A 197 3.34 3.51 10.87
C ILE A 197 3.29 3.78 9.36
N ALA A 198 3.67 2.80 8.53
CA ALA A 198 3.60 2.93 7.08
C ALA A 198 2.19 3.30 6.59
N ASP A 199 1.17 2.57 7.07
CA ASP A 199 -0.23 2.79 6.69
C ASP A 199 -0.74 4.15 7.19
N ALA A 200 -0.34 4.56 8.40
CA ALA A 200 -0.65 5.88 8.94
C ALA A 200 -0.06 7.00 8.08
N LEU A 201 1.23 6.91 7.72
CA LEU A 201 1.90 7.91 6.91
C LEU A 201 1.28 8.07 5.52
N LEU A 202 0.87 6.98 4.89
CA LEU A 202 0.16 7.03 3.61
C LEU A 202 -1.21 7.70 3.75
N THR A 203 -1.99 7.30 4.76
CA THR A 203 -3.34 7.86 5.02
C THR A 203 -3.29 9.35 5.34
N GLU A 204 -2.37 9.76 6.21
CA GLU A 204 -2.24 11.16 6.66
C GLU A 204 -1.82 12.12 5.54
N ASN A 205 -1.16 11.63 4.50
CA ASN A 205 -0.69 12.43 3.37
C ASN A 205 -1.53 12.22 2.09
N GLU A 206 -2.62 11.46 2.18
CA GLU A 206 -3.57 11.29 1.08
C GLU A 206 -4.23 12.63 0.74
N GLY A 207 -4.24 12.99 -0.55
CA GLY A 207 -4.84 14.24 -1.03
C GLY A 207 -4.10 15.54 -0.65
N GLN A 208 -3.00 15.48 0.12
CA GLN A 208 -2.27 16.68 0.58
C GLN A 208 -1.28 17.24 -0.45
N PHE A 209 -0.93 16.45 -1.47
CA PHE A 209 0.06 16.80 -2.48
C PHE A 209 -0.49 16.55 -3.89
N TYR A 210 0.24 16.99 -4.92
CA TYR A 210 -0.03 16.57 -6.29
C TYR A 210 -0.13 15.04 -6.36
N GLN A 211 -1.24 14.53 -6.89
CA GLN A 211 -1.52 13.10 -6.95
C GLN A 211 -0.91 12.51 -8.22
N GLY A 212 0.06 11.63 -8.03
CA GLY A 212 0.60 10.79 -9.09
C GLY A 212 -0.22 9.52 -9.28
N GLU A 213 0.40 8.54 -9.92
CA GLU A 213 -0.14 7.20 -10.11
C GLU A 213 0.03 6.32 -8.86
N LEU A 214 1.07 6.56 -8.06
CA LEU A 214 1.37 5.80 -6.84
C LEU A 214 1.83 6.71 -5.69
N ALA A 215 1.17 6.57 -4.54
CA ALA A 215 1.68 7.05 -3.27
C ALA A 215 2.60 5.99 -2.64
N ALA A 216 3.79 6.39 -2.19
CA ALA A 216 4.71 5.51 -1.47
C ALA A 216 5.35 6.23 -0.28
N GLN A 217 5.89 5.47 0.66
CA GLN A 217 6.60 6.03 1.81
C GLN A 217 7.81 5.18 2.18
N GLY A 218 8.79 5.83 2.80
CA GLY A 218 9.83 5.18 3.59
C GLY A 218 10.02 5.91 4.91
N HIS A 219 10.34 5.18 5.97
CA HIS A 219 10.49 5.77 7.30
C HIS A 219 11.57 5.10 8.14
N ILE A 220 11.94 5.78 9.23
CA ILE A 220 12.67 5.21 10.34
C ILE A 220 11.96 5.55 11.65
N THR A 221 11.89 4.59 12.55
CA THR A 221 11.40 4.78 13.92
C THR A 221 12.58 5.21 14.81
N LEU A 222 12.51 6.43 15.34
CA LEU A 222 13.56 7.04 16.17
C LEU A 222 13.40 6.71 17.66
N LEU A 223 12.16 6.55 18.10
CA LEU A 223 11.80 6.23 19.47
C LEU A 223 10.42 5.59 19.51
N THR A 224 10.28 4.52 20.28
CA THR A 224 8.99 3.92 20.65
C THR A 224 8.83 3.99 22.15
N GLN A 225 7.71 4.52 22.62
CA GLN A 225 7.33 4.58 24.03
C GLN A 225 6.02 3.84 24.23
N GLU A 226 6.02 2.89 25.15
CA GLU A 226 4.81 2.19 25.59
C GLU A 226 4.25 2.93 26.80
N ASP A 227 3.11 3.60 26.62
CA ASP A 227 2.39 4.34 27.66
C ASP A 227 0.94 3.85 27.71
N SER A 228 0.76 2.67 28.33
CA SER A 228 -0.50 1.92 28.33
C SER A 228 -1.71 2.82 28.64
N PRO A 229 -2.75 2.85 27.80
CA PRO A 229 -3.07 1.88 26.73
C PRO A 229 -2.49 2.22 25.34
N TYR A 230 -1.59 3.20 25.25
CA TYR A 230 -1.07 3.73 24.01
C TYR A 230 0.38 3.32 23.74
N THR A 231 0.74 3.37 22.46
CA THR A 231 2.12 3.30 21.99
C THR A 231 2.40 4.55 21.17
N ILE A 232 3.45 5.27 21.52
CA ILE A 232 3.86 6.51 20.86
C ILE A 232 5.13 6.24 20.08
N ALA A 233 5.11 6.51 18.78
CA ALA A 233 6.26 6.41 17.89
C ALA A 233 6.70 7.80 17.42
N SER A 234 7.98 8.14 17.62
CA SER A 234 8.62 9.26 16.94
C SER A 234 9.29 8.74 15.68
N VAL A 235 8.87 9.25 14.53
CA VAL A 235 9.22 8.73 13.21
C VAL A 235 9.78 9.86 12.37
N TYR A 236 10.78 9.57 11.52
CA TYR A 236 11.11 10.44 10.40
C TYR A 236 10.75 9.72 9.12
N ALA A 237 9.97 10.36 8.26
CA ALA A 237 9.41 9.74 7.08
C ALA A 237 9.59 10.60 5.84
N LYS A 238 9.71 9.93 4.70
CA LYS A 238 9.60 10.52 3.36
C LYS A 238 8.37 9.92 2.69
N TYR A 239 7.42 10.78 2.37
CA TYR A 239 6.25 10.47 1.55
C TYR A 239 6.51 10.96 0.13
N VAL A 240 6.12 10.16 -0.85
CA VAL A 240 6.28 10.48 -2.26
C VAL A 240 5.04 10.15 -3.07
N GLN A 241 4.88 10.88 -4.16
CA GLN A 241 3.95 10.60 -5.25
C GLN A 241 4.78 10.34 -6.49
N MET A 242 4.43 9.28 -7.22
CA MET A 242 5.19 8.80 -8.39
C MET A 242 4.28 8.64 -9.59
N GLN A 243 4.81 8.91 -10.79
CA GLN A 243 4.11 8.74 -12.05
C GLN A 243 5.10 8.48 -13.19
N PHE A 244 4.61 7.99 -14.32
CA PHE A 244 5.44 7.84 -15.52
C PHE A 244 5.62 9.18 -16.24
N GLN A 245 6.87 9.59 -16.41
CA GLN A 245 7.26 10.72 -17.25
C GLN A 245 8.39 10.28 -18.17
N ASN A 246 8.28 10.53 -19.47
CA ASN A 246 9.29 10.08 -20.47
C ASN A 246 9.64 8.59 -20.34
N GLY A 247 8.66 7.74 -20.00
CA GLY A 247 8.83 6.30 -19.79
C GLY A 247 9.57 5.89 -18.51
N ILE A 248 9.95 6.85 -17.65
CA ILE A 248 10.57 6.59 -16.34
C ILE A 248 9.51 6.76 -15.25
N PHE A 249 9.47 5.83 -14.29
CA PHE A 249 8.63 5.94 -13.12
C PHE A 249 9.35 6.78 -12.04
N GLU A 250 8.98 8.06 -11.94
CA GLU A 250 9.72 9.04 -11.16
C GLU A 250 8.82 9.88 -10.23
N LEU A 251 9.45 10.60 -9.30
CA LEU A 251 8.78 11.48 -8.34
C LEU A 251 8.03 12.62 -9.06
N CYS A 252 6.79 12.88 -8.65
CA CYS A 252 6.03 14.08 -8.99
C CYS A 252 5.65 14.95 -7.79
N ALA A 253 5.68 14.39 -6.57
CA ALA A 253 5.67 15.16 -5.34
C ALA A 253 6.45 14.43 -4.24
N THR A 254 6.99 15.16 -3.28
CA THR A 254 7.73 14.60 -2.16
C THR A 254 7.58 15.47 -0.91
N SER A 255 7.60 14.84 0.26
CA SER A 255 7.68 15.51 1.55
C SER A 255 8.48 14.65 2.51
N SER A 256 9.44 15.26 3.21
CA SER A 256 10.22 14.59 4.26
C SER A 256 9.96 15.30 5.57
N MET A 257 9.32 14.64 6.54
CA MET A 257 8.86 15.25 7.79
C MET A 257 8.97 14.27 8.96
N PRO A 258 9.25 14.76 10.17
CA PRO A 258 9.08 13.97 11.38
C PRO A 258 7.63 13.94 11.84
N TYR A 259 7.23 12.82 12.44
CA TYR A 259 5.89 12.56 12.96
C TYR A 259 5.96 12.03 14.38
N LYS A 260 5.02 12.46 15.22
CA LYS A 260 4.68 11.82 16.49
C LYS A 260 3.34 11.12 16.31
N LEU A 261 3.39 9.80 16.22
CA LEU A 261 2.22 8.96 15.98
C LEU A 261 1.84 8.27 17.29
N THR A 262 0.58 8.40 17.70
CA THR A 262 0.02 7.71 18.86
C THR A 262 -0.95 6.65 18.38
N PHE A 263 -0.76 5.43 18.87
CA PHE A 263 -1.59 4.28 18.55
C PHE A 263 -2.23 3.71 19.81
N SER A 264 -3.49 3.27 19.71
CA SER A 264 -4.08 2.35 20.69
C SER A 264 -3.88 0.91 20.25
N LYS A 265 -3.79 -0.03 21.21
CA LYS A 265 -3.82 -1.48 20.94
C LYS A 265 -5.20 -2.06 21.22
N ASP A 266 -5.74 -2.83 20.29
CA ASP A 266 -6.93 -3.64 20.54
C ASP A 266 -6.59 -4.94 21.31
N LYS A 267 -7.59 -5.75 21.63
CA LYS A 267 -7.38 -7.04 22.34
C LYS A 267 -6.52 -8.04 21.55
N TYR A 268 -6.46 -7.90 20.22
CA TYR A 268 -5.64 -8.73 19.33
C TYR A 268 -4.20 -8.20 19.21
N GLY A 269 -3.89 -7.08 19.89
CA GLY A 269 -2.61 -6.40 19.81
C GLY A 269 -2.43 -5.55 18.55
N ASN A 270 -3.49 -5.33 17.77
CA ASN A 270 -3.39 -4.52 16.57
C ASN A 270 -3.34 -3.03 16.92
N TYR A 271 -2.51 -2.29 16.19
CA TYR A 271 -2.40 -0.85 16.33
C TYR A 271 -3.47 -0.12 15.52
N THR A 272 -4.11 0.85 16.15
CA THR A 272 -4.97 1.83 15.47
C THR A 272 -4.44 3.22 15.77
N LEU A 273 -4.14 4.00 14.74
CA LEU A 273 -3.71 5.39 14.88
C LEU A 273 -4.84 6.19 15.55
N THR A 274 -4.52 6.84 16.67
CA THR A 274 -5.44 7.72 17.39
C THR A 274 -5.05 9.18 17.28
N LYS A 275 -3.77 9.47 17.05
CA LYS A 275 -3.27 10.83 16.91
C LYS A 275 -2.02 10.88 16.02
N SER A 276 -1.95 11.90 15.18
CA SER A 276 -0.81 12.21 14.32
C SER A 276 -0.45 13.69 14.51
N GLU A 277 0.82 13.96 14.81
CA GLU A 277 1.34 15.32 14.98
C GLU A 277 2.64 15.47 14.18
N LYS A 278 2.80 16.60 13.49
CA LYS A 278 4.00 16.97 12.72
C LYS A 278 4.31 18.45 12.93
N PRO A 279 5.58 18.89 12.83
CA PRO A 279 5.92 20.31 12.91
C PRO A 279 5.29 21.07 11.74
N GLN A 280 5.02 22.36 11.94
CA GLN A 280 4.62 23.26 10.85
C GLN A 280 5.80 23.56 9.91
N ASP A 281 5.51 23.94 8.67
CA ASP A 281 6.54 24.34 7.72
C ASP A 281 7.04 25.79 7.99
N GLY A 282 8.19 26.14 7.42
CA GLY A 282 8.77 27.47 7.47
C GLY A 282 9.33 27.87 8.84
N ALA A 283 9.11 29.13 9.23
CA ALA A 283 9.76 29.73 10.40
C ALA A 283 9.43 29.04 11.75
N LEU A 284 8.31 28.30 11.81
CA LEU A 284 7.88 27.60 13.02
C LEU A 284 8.45 26.18 13.15
N TYR A 285 9.06 25.65 12.09
CA TYR A 285 9.53 24.26 12.03
C TYR A 285 10.43 23.88 13.21
N VAL A 286 11.50 24.64 13.44
CA VAL A 286 12.46 24.36 14.52
C VAL A 286 11.80 24.47 15.89
N GLN A 287 10.91 25.45 16.08
CA GLN A 287 10.22 25.63 17.36
C GLN A 287 9.30 24.43 17.66
N ASP A 288 8.57 23.94 16.66
CA ASP A 288 7.66 22.81 16.83
C ASP A 288 8.38 21.49 17.02
N LEU A 289 9.58 21.31 16.45
CA LEU A 289 10.41 20.14 16.75
C LEU A 289 10.65 19.99 18.25
N TYR A 290 11.08 21.05 18.92
CA TYR A 290 11.35 21.03 20.37
C TYR A 290 10.08 20.99 21.23
N LYS A 291 8.90 21.35 20.69
CA LYS A 291 7.61 21.14 21.36
C LYS A 291 7.15 19.69 21.28
N LEU A 292 7.36 19.05 20.12
CA LEU A 292 6.80 17.72 19.82
C LEU A 292 7.70 16.58 20.29
N PHE A 293 9.03 16.76 20.22
CA PHE A 293 10.02 15.70 20.42
C PHE A 293 11.01 16.03 21.54
N PRO A 294 11.51 15.01 22.27
CA PRO A 294 12.64 15.20 23.18
C PRO A 294 13.89 15.71 22.44
N GLU A 295 14.75 16.47 23.13
CA GLU A 295 15.96 17.08 22.56
C GLU A 295 16.87 16.07 21.84
N GLU A 296 17.07 14.87 22.41
CA GLU A 296 17.86 13.81 21.77
C GLU A 296 17.29 13.40 20.41
N ILE A 297 15.95 13.36 20.28
CA ILE A 297 15.27 13.00 19.04
C ILE A 297 15.35 14.15 18.03
N VAL A 298 15.22 15.40 18.49
CA VAL A 298 15.44 16.57 17.62
C VAL A 298 16.85 16.56 17.03
N ASN A 299 17.86 16.28 17.85
CA ASN A 299 19.25 16.17 17.39
C ASN A 299 19.42 15.05 16.36
N LYS A 300 18.77 13.89 16.54
CA LYS A 300 18.75 12.82 15.53
C LYS A 300 18.10 13.28 14.23
N ILE A 301 16.91 13.91 14.30
CA ILE A 301 16.17 14.40 13.13
C ILE A 301 17.02 15.34 12.28
N GLN A 302 17.72 16.29 12.92
CA GLN A 302 18.56 17.28 12.22
C GLN A 302 19.75 16.65 11.49
N LEU A 303 20.21 15.48 11.90
CA LEU A 303 21.33 14.77 11.28
C LEU A 303 20.90 13.87 10.10
N ILE A 304 19.63 13.48 10.02
CA ILE A 304 19.14 12.53 8.99
C ILE A 304 19.45 12.98 7.57
N PRO A 305 19.19 14.24 7.14
CA PRO A 305 19.46 14.65 5.76
C PRO A 305 20.91 14.46 5.30
N ASN A 306 21.85 14.44 6.26
CA ASN A 306 23.28 14.28 5.99
C ASN A 306 23.79 12.85 6.26
N ASN A 307 22.91 11.92 6.65
CA ASN A 307 23.25 10.53 6.92
C ASN A 307 22.87 9.65 5.73
N THR A 308 23.84 9.36 4.87
CA THR A 308 23.63 8.62 3.62
C THR A 308 22.98 7.25 3.83
N ASP A 309 23.40 6.49 4.85
CA ASP A 309 22.85 5.15 5.11
C ASP A 309 21.37 5.22 5.50
N THR A 310 21.01 6.23 6.30
CA THR A 310 19.63 6.45 6.74
C THR A 310 18.74 6.88 5.58
N VAL A 311 19.21 7.83 4.77
CA VAL A 311 18.50 8.27 3.55
C VAL A 311 18.33 7.10 2.58
N GLN A 312 19.38 6.30 2.38
CA GLN A 312 19.32 5.15 1.49
C GLN A 312 18.37 4.06 2.00
N ASN A 313 18.25 3.85 3.31
CA ASN A 313 17.26 2.94 3.89
C ASN A 313 15.82 3.40 3.54
N ILE A 314 15.52 4.68 3.78
CA ILE A 314 14.22 5.27 3.46
C ILE A 314 13.91 5.15 1.96
N ASP A 315 14.87 5.50 1.11
CA ASP A 315 14.72 5.41 -0.35
C ASP A 315 14.56 3.96 -0.83
N ASN A 316 15.24 2.99 -0.21
CA ASN A 316 15.07 1.58 -0.51
C ASN A 316 13.64 1.11 -0.21
N GLN A 317 13.02 1.54 0.89
CA GLN A 317 11.61 1.21 1.19
C GLN A 317 10.67 1.74 0.10
N ILE A 318 10.88 2.98 -0.36
CA ILE A 318 10.11 3.58 -1.46
C ILE A 318 10.29 2.79 -2.75
N ILE A 319 11.54 2.38 -3.07
CA ILE A 319 11.84 1.55 -4.25
C ILE A 319 11.13 0.20 -4.16
N GLN A 320 11.12 -0.45 -2.99
CA GLN A 320 10.41 -1.74 -2.83
C GLN A 320 8.90 -1.59 -3.00
N TYR A 321 8.31 -0.52 -2.45
CA TYR A 321 6.89 -0.21 -2.66
C TYR A 321 6.59 -0.01 -4.15
N SER A 322 7.45 0.74 -4.85
CA SER A 322 7.32 1.02 -6.28
C SER A 322 7.45 -0.24 -7.14
N LYS A 323 8.38 -1.15 -6.80
CA LYS A 323 8.54 -2.43 -7.49
C LYS A 323 7.28 -3.29 -7.36
N GLY A 324 6.76 -3.45 -6.14
CA GLY A 324 5.52 -4.21 -5.93
C GLY A 324 4.34 -3.64 -6.73
N TYR A 325 4.24 -2.31 -6.85
CA TYR A 325 3.26 -1.68 -7.72
C TYR A 325 3.50 -1.99 -9.21
N LEU A 326 4.72 -1.79 -9.70
CA LEU A 326 5.07 -2.01 -11.10
C LEU A 326 4.86 -3.47 -11.53
N ASP A 327 5.18 -4.42 -10.65
CA ASP A 327 4.89 -5.84 -10.84
C ASP A 327 3.37 -6.07 -10.98
N SER A 328 2.56 -5.42 -10.14
CA SER A 328 1.09 -5.55 -10.16
C SER A 328 0.45 -5.07 -11.47
N ILE A 329 1.11 -4.16 -12.19
CA ILE A 329 0.67 -3.64 -13.49
C ILE A 329 1.46 -4.23 -14.67
N SER A 330 2.25 -5.28 -14.45
CA SER A 330 3.07 -5.94 -15.47
C SER A 330 4.09 -5.00 -16.16
N ARG A 331 4.69 -4.09 -15.38
CA ARG A 331 5.75 -3.13 -15.81
C ARG A 331 7.01 -3.29 -14.95
N SER A 332 7.35 -4.52 -14.57
CA SER A 332 8.46 -4.86 -13.66
C SER A 332 9.85 -4.43 -14.15
N ASP A 333 9.99 -4.18 -15.45
CA ASP A 333 11.20 -3.70 -16.12
C ASP A 333 11.32 -2.16 -16.16
N ALA A 334 10.29 -1.43 -15.71
CA ALA A 334 10.31 0.02 -15.71
C ALA A 334 11.41 0.58 -14.79
N LYS A 335 12.11 1.61 -15.29
CA LYS A 335 13.11 2.33 -14.51
C LYS A 335 12.42 3.16 -13.43
N ILE A 336 12.83 2.95 -12.18
CA ILE A 336 12.46 3.79 -11.04
C ILE A 336 13.52 4.88 -10.85
N SER A 337 13.10 6.14 -10.66
CA SER A 337 14.01 7.22 -10.28
C SER A 337 13.47 8.05 -9.12
N LEU A 338 14.29 8.16 -8.06
CA LEU A 338 14.05 9.06 -6.92
C LEU A 338 14.84 10.36 -7.03
N SER A 339 15.64 10.53 -8.08
CA SER A 339 16.38 11.75 -8.36
C SER A 339 15.70 12.54 -9.47
N TYR A 340 15.90 13.86 -9.46
CA TYR A 340 15.41 14.74 -10.51
C TYR A 340 15.85 14.25 -11.90
N GLN A 341 14.90 14.08 -12.80
CA GLN A 341 15.18 13.82 -14.21
C GLN A 341 15.10 15.14 -14.97
N GLU A 342 16.16 15.48 -15.69
CA GLU A 342 16.19 16.70 -16.50
C GLU A 342 15.07 16.68 -17.54
N LYS A 343 14.34 17.80 -17.63
CA LYS A 343 13.24 18.00 -18.56
C LYS A 343 13.59 19.11 -19.54
N ALA A 344 13.19 18.93 -20.80
CA ALA A 344 13.38 19.94 -21.84
C ALA A 344 12.25 20.97 -21.75
N TYR A 345 12.56 22.19 -21.31
CA TYR A 345 11.61 23.31 -21.28
C TYR A 345 11.78 24.19 -22.52
N PRO A 346 10.67 24.62 -23.16
CA PRO A 346 10.72 25.54 -24.30
C PRO A 346 11.40 26.89 -23.95
N PRO A 347 12.40 27.36 -24.71
CA PRO A 347 13.03 28.67 -24.52
C PRO A 347 12.21 29.81 -25.18
N LEU A 348 11.11 30.18 -24.52
CA LEU A 348 10.14 31.18 -25.00
C LEU A 348 10.62 32.62 -24.81
N SER A 349 10.16 33.53 -25.68
CA SER A 349 10.23 34.98 -25.42
C SER A 349 9.24 35.36 -24.30
N GLU A 350 9.37 36.56 -23.74
CA GLU A 350 8.45 37.04 -22.70
C GLU A 350 7.00 37.06 -23.20
N GLU A 351 6.77 37.54 -24.42
CA GLU A 351 5.44 37.60 -25.04
C GLU A 351 4.85 36.20 -25.28
N ASN A 352 5.66 35.27 -25.78
CA ASN A 352 5.21 33.90 -26.01
C ASN A 352 5.04 33.12 -24.69
N ALA A 353 5.80 33.44 -23.64
CA ALA A 353 5.66 32.81 -22.32
C ALA A 353 4.32 33.15 -21.66
N MET A 354 3.87 34.42 -21.75
CA MET A 354 2.54 34.83 -21.26
C MET A 354 1.41 34.08 -21.97
N GLU A 355 1.52 33.93 -23.29
CA GLU A 355 0.52 33.21 -24.08
C GLU A 355 0.55 31.69 -23.83
N PHE A 356 1.76 31.14 -23.66
CA PHE A 356 1.95 29.74 -23.33
C PHE A 356 1.38 29.38 -21.96
N ASP A 357 1.44 30.27 -20.96
CA ASP A 357 0.80 30.04 -19.67
C ASP A 357 -0.73 29.88 -19.79
N ALA A 358 -1.39 30.76 -20.56
CA ALA A 358 -2.82 30.65 -20.84
C ALA A 358 -3.17 29.35 -21.57
N LEU A 359 -2.36 28.98 -22.56
CA LEU A 359 -2.47 27.72 -23.27
C LEU A 359 -2.29 26.53 -22.32
N TYR A 360 -1.24 26.51 -21.51
CA TYR A 360 -1.00 25.43 -20.55
C TYR A 360 -2.12 25.27 -19.54
N ARG A 361 -2.71 26.37 -19.04
CA ARG A 361 -3.87 26.32 -18.14
C ARG A 361 -5.07 25.60 -18.78
N ALA A 362 -5.23 25.64 -20.10
CA ALA A 362 -6.26 24.90 -20.82
C ALA A 362 -5.91 23.41 -21.05
N TYR A 363 -4.62 23.07 -20.98
CA TYR A 363 -4.02 21.76 -21.24
C TYR A 363 -3.22 21.25 -20.02
N THR A 364 -3.68 21.52 -18.80
CA THR A 364 -2.95 21.19 -17.55
C THR A 364 -2.75 19.69 -17.34
N ASP A 365 -3.47 18.87 -18.08
CA ASP A 365 -3.28 17.43 -18.13
C ASP A 365 -2.03 17.00 -18.89
N TYR A 366 -1.49 17.84 -19.76
CA TYR A 366 -0.24 17.63 -20.50
C TYR A 366 0.99 18.07 -19.69
N PRO A 367 2.18 17.52 -19.96
CA PRO A 367 3.40 17.98 -19.31
C PRO A 367 3.75 19.42 -19.77
N TYR A 368 4.16 20.26 -18.83
CA TYR A 368 4.68 21.62 -19.09
C TYR A 368 6.04 21.61 -19.83
N PHE A 369 6.68 20.44 -19.91
CA PHE A 369 7.93 20.20 -20.62
C PHE A 369 7.68 19.40 -21.91
N VAL A 370 8.67 19.43 -22.81
CA VAL A 370 8.67 18.62 -24.03
C VAL A 370 8.93 17.16 -23.68
N GLY A 371 7.94 16.31 -23.93
CA GLY A 371 7.99 14.91 -23.52
C GLY A 371 6.61 14.30 -23.29
N THR A 372 6.57 13.25 -22.47
CA THR A 372 5.37 12.47 -22.19
C THR A 372 5.07 12.34 -20.70
N LEU A 373 3.78 12.24 -20.39
CA LEU A 373 3.22 11.96 -19.07
C LEU A 373 2.15 10.87 -19.22
N GLU A 374 2.23 9.77 -18.46
CA GLU A 374 1.14 8.78 -18.43
C GLU A 374 0.15 9.11 -17.29
N LYS A 375 -1.15 8.90 -17.53
CA LYS A 375 -2.22 9.06 -16.53
C LYS A 375 -3.23 7.93 -16.62
N LEU A 376 -3.83 7.60 -15.48
CA LEU A 376 -4.98 6.69 -15.39
C LEU A 376 -6.27 7.52 -15.28
N GLU A 377 -7.20 7.28 -16.20
CA GLU A 377 -8.54 7.87 -16.20
C GLU A 377 -9.53 6.72 -16.29
N ASP A 378 -10.39 6.54 -15.28
CA ASP A 378 -11.32 5.41 -15.18
C ASP A 378 -10.65 4.03 -15.38
N ASN A 379 -9.44 3.87 -14.84
CA ASN A 379 -8.55 2.70 -15.00
C ASN A 379 -8.06 2.44 -16.43
N ILE A 380 -8.24 3.39 -17.35
CA ILE A 380 -7.66 3.38 -18.69
C ILE A 380 -6.42 4.26 -18.69
N ARG A 381 -5.31 3.73 -19.22
CA ARG A 381 -4.04 4.45 -19.29
C ARG A 381 -3.94 5.27 -20.57
N PHE A 382 -3.62 6.55 -20.43
CA PHE A 382 -3.37 7.48 -21.53
C PHE A 382 -1.94 8.02 -21.46
N ILE A 383 -1.37 8.30 -22.63
CA ILE A 383 -0.11 9.02 -22.80
C ILE A 383 -0.47 10.43 -23.28
N TYR A 384 -0.05 11.42 -22.51
CA TYR A 384 -0.11 12.83 -22.82
C TYR A 384 1.26 13.30 -23.29
N GLU A 385 1.36 13.71 -24.57
CA GLU A 385 2.60 14.16 -25.17
C GLU A 385 2.55 15.66 -25.49
N THR A 386 3.59 16.39 -25.08
CA THR A 386 3.86 17.78 -25.50
C THR A 386 5.08 17.79 -26.41
N LYS A 387 4.90 18.29 -27.63
CA LYS A 387 5.97 18.54 -28.61
C LYS A 387 6.20 20.04 -28.76
N TYR A 388 7.43 20.40 -29.08
CA TYR A 388 7.84 21.79 -29.29
C TYR A 388 8.85 21.90 -30.43
N GLN A 389 8.73 22.97 -31.22
CA GLN A 389 9.69 23.34 -32.24
C GLN A 389 9.81 24.87 -32.34
N LYS A 390 11.03 25.39 -32.40
CA LYS A 390 11.31 26.80 -32.66
C LYS A 390 11.55 27.04 -34.15
N GLN A 391 10.96 28.12 -34.68
CA GLN A 391 11.22 28.61 -36.04
C GLN A 391 11.32 30.14 -36.00
N ASP A 392 12.53 30.68 -36.12
CA ASP A 392 12.84 32.10 -35.96
C ASP A 392 12.32 32.68 -34.63
N THR A 393 11.36 33.60 -34.69
CA THR A 393 10.68 34.21 -33.52
C THR A 393 9.43 33.46 -33.09
N SER A 394 9.03 32.42 -33.84
CA SER A 394 7.81 31.68 -33.59
C SER A 394 8.06 30.32 -32.93
N ASP A 395 7.14 29.95 -32.06
CA ASP A 395 7.17 28.73 -31.26
C ASP A 395 5.97 27.86 -31.62
N THR A 396 6.21 26.62 -32.02
CA THR A 396 5.14 25.66 -32.37
C THR A 396 5.02 24.59 -31.30
N PHE A 397 3.80 24.37 -30.83
CA PHE A 397 3.46 23.36 -29.83
C PHE A 397 2.51 22.33 -30.42
N GLY A 398 2.71 21.06 -30.03
CA GLY A 398 1.78 19.97 -30.34
C GLY A 398 1.37 19.25 -29.06
N PHE A 399 0.08 19.01 -28.88
CA PHE A 399 -0.47 18.23 -27.78
C PHE A 399 -1.18 17.00 -28.35
N THR A 400 -0.72 15.81 -27.98
CA THR A 400 -1.33 14.55 -28.40
C THR A 400 -1.69 13.69 -27.19
N LYS A 401 -2.97 13.30 -27.08
CA LYS A 401 -3.45 12.30 -26.12
C LYS A 401 -3.66 10.99 -26.85
N THR A 402 -3.02 9.93 -26.37
CA THR A 402 -3.07 8.61 -26.99
C THR A 402 -3.44 7.56 -25.96
N ARG A 403 -4.33 6.64 -26.30
CA ARG A 403 -4.67 5.49 -25.47
C ARG A 403 -3.51 4.49 -25.49
N TYR A 404 -2.96 4.15 -24.31
CA TYR A 404 -1.68 3.44 -24.18
C TYR A 404 -1.66 2.05 -24.83
N ASP A 405 -2.73 1.27 -24.68
CA ASP A 405 -2.82 -0.12 -25.11
C ASP A 405 -3.06 -0.29 -26.62
N THR A 406 -3.75 0.67 -27.24
CA THR A 406 -4.21 0.60 -28.65
C THR A 406 -3.48 1.56 -29.57
N ASN A 407 -2.75 2.54 -29.01
CA ASN A 407 -2.19 3.69 -29.72
C ASN A 407 -3.24 4.54 -30.46
N GLU A 408 -4.51 4.46 -30.03
CA GLU A 408 -5.58 5.31 -30.56
C GLU A 408 -5.36 6.76 -30.14
N VAL A 409 -5.29 7.67 -31.12
CA VAL A 409 -5.19 9.11 -30.86
C VAL A 409 -6.57 9.66 -30.53
N ILE A 410 -6.72 10.16 -29.30
CA ILE A 410 -7.98 10.70 -28.77
C ILE A 410 -8.04 12.22 -28.97
N GLU A 411 -6.90 12.89 -28.85
CA GLU A 411 -6.79 14.33 -29.02
C GLU A 411 -5.48 14.65 -29.73
N ASN A 412 -5.53 15.56 -30.70
CA ASN A 412 -4.36 16.07 -31.39
C ASN A 412 -4.61 17.52 -31.79
N VAL A 413 -3.80 18.43 -31.24
CA VAL A 413 -3.85 19.85 -31.57
C VAL A 413 -2.44 20.39 -31.75
N LYS A 414 -2.28 21.27 -32.73
CA LYS A 414 -1.01 21.94 -33.02
C LYS A 414 -1.25 23.43 -33.13
N VAL A 415 -0.46 24.21 -32.40
CA VAL A 415 -0.58 25.66 -32.35
C VAL A 415 0.76 26.34 -32.60
N LYS A 416 0.71 27.56 -33.11
CA LYS A 416 1.86 28.45 -33.29
C LYS A 416 1.66 29.70 -32.45
N LEU A 417 2.66 30.04 -31.66
CA LEU A 417 2.82 31.32 -30.97
C LEU A 417 3.81 32.18 -31.75
N ASP A 418 3.42 33.42 -32.07
CA ASP A 418 4.25 34.38 -32.78
C ASP A 418 4.05 35.77 -32.17
N ASN A 419 5.06 36.25 -31.41
CA ASN A 419 5.02 37.49 -30.64
C ASN A 419 3.74 37.64 -29.79
N GLY A 420 3.42 36.61 -29.00
CA GLY A 420 2.25 36.57 -28.11
C GLY A 420 0.92 36.29 -28.81
N ASN A 421 0.90 36.06 -30.13
CA ASN A 421 -0.31 35.71 -30.86
C ASN A 421 -0.39 34.20 -31.08
N LEU A 422 -1.49 33.59 -30.64
CA LEU A 422 -1.77 32.18 -30.86
C LEU A 422 -2.54 31.97 -32.17
N SER A 423 -2.13 30.97 -32.94
CA SER A 423 -2.85 30.48 -34.11
C SER A 423 -2.89 28.95 -34.12
N VAL A 424 -4.02 28.37 -34.50
CA VAL A 424 -4.17 26.91 -34.62
C VAL A 424 -3.69 26.47 -36.00
N ILE A 425 -2.78 25.51 -36.03
CA ILE A 425 -2.26 24.88 -37.25
C ILE A 425 -3.05 23.62 -37.59
N GLU A 426 -3.39 22.82 -36.58
CA GLU A 426 -4.07 21.53 -36.71
C GLU A 426 -4.95 21.26 -35.49
N GLY A 427 -6.09 20.61 -35.67
CA GLY A 427 -7.03 20.29 -34.60
C GLY A 427 -7.89 21.48 -34.18
N GLU A 428 -8.50 21.37 -33.01
CA GLU A 428 -9.31 22.42 -32.39
C GLU A 428 -8.81 22.71 -30.97
N LEU A 429 -8.80 23.98 -30.57
CA LEU A 429 -8.48 24.35 -29.20
C LEU A 429 -9.59 23.91 -28.26
N ARG A 430 -9.21 23.53 -27.04
CA ARG A 430 -10.17 23.31 -25.95
C ARG A 430 -10.90 24.61 -25.62
N LYS A 431 -12.21 24.54 -25.41
CA LYS A 431 -13.05 25.68 -25.02
C LYS A 431 -12.56 26.42 -23.77
N SER A 432 -11.91 25.69 -22.86
CA SER A 432 -11.31 26.26 -21.64
C SER A 432 -10.26 27.34 -21.94
N TYR A 433 -9.58 27.28 -23.09
CA TYR A 433 -8.61 28.31 -23.48
C TYR A 433 -9.29 29.68 -23.66
N ASP A 434 -10.41 29.74 -24.37
CA ASP A 434 -11.16 30.99 -24.58
C ASP A 434 -11.68 31.56 -23.24
N GLU A 435 -12.12 30.67 -22.34
CA GLU A 435 -12.58 31.04 -20.99
C GLU A 435 -11.44 31.62 -20.15
N ILE A 436 -10.25 31.01 -20.20
CA ILE A 436 -9.05 31.48 -19.49
C ILE A 436 -8.61 32.86 -19.99
N LYS A 437 -8.64 33.08 -21.32
CA LYS A 437 -8.27 34.36 -21.93
C LYS A 437 -9.25 35.49 -21.62
N ALA A 438 -10.51 35.15 -21.35
CA ALA A 438 -11.54 36.13 -20.97
C ALA A 438 -11.45 36.57 -19.50
N GLN A 439 -10.71 35.86 -18.65
CA GLN A 439 -10.52 36.25 -17.24
C GLN A 439 -9.53 37.41 -17.11
N PRO A 440 -9.79 38.42 -16.26
CA PRO A 440 -8.78 39.42 -15.92
C PRO A 440 -7.55 38.73 -15.36
N GLN A 441 -6.35 39.03 -15.86
CA GLN A 441 -5.13 38.55 -15.23
C GLN A 441 -5.04 39.16 -13.83
N GLU A 442 -5.22 38.36 -12.79
CA GLU A 442 -4.91 38.79 -11.43
C GLU A 442 -3.42 39.12 -11.38
N GLN A 443 -3.11 40.39 -11.14
CA GLN A 443 -1.74 40.78 -10.84
C GLN A 443 -1.30 39.99 -9.60
N PRO A 444 -0.09 39.39 -9.60
CA PRO A 444 0.46 38.86 -8.37
C PRO A 444 0.43 39.99 -7.31
N PRO A 445 0.11 39.68 -6.04
CA PRO A 445 0.12 40.68 -4.99
C PRO A 445 1.47 41.40 -5.04
N ALA A 446 1.44 42.73 -5.07
CA ALA A 446 2.64 43.55 -5.07
C ALA A 446 3.57 43.02 -3.96
N PRO A 447 4.88 42.85 -4.23
CA PRO A 447 5.80 42.43 -3.18
C PRO A 447 5.66 43.38 -2.01
N ASP A 448 5.35 42.84 -0.82
CA ASP A 448 5.36 43.59 0.42
C ASP A 448 6.75 44.22 0.55
N ASN A 449 6.81 45.53 0.28
CA ASN A 449 8.03 46.30 0.30
C ASN A 449 8.38 46.49 1.78
N PRO A 450 9.41 45.83 2.33
CA PRO A 450 9.74 45.99 3.74
C PRO A 450 10.61 47.24 3.86
N GLN A 451 9.98 48.41 3.73
CA GLN A 451 10.54 49.67 4.21
C GLN A 451 9.41 50.57 4.69
N THR A 452 9.18 50.58 6.00
CA THR A 452 9.53 51.70 6.89
C THR A 452 8.80 51.54 8.21
N ASP A 453 9.54 51.20 9.27
CA ASP A 453 9.23 51.75 10.59
C ASP A 453 10.51 51.83 11.44
N LYS A 454 11.09 53.03 11.37
CA LYS A 454 12.03 53.74 12.27
C LYS A 454 13.40 53.16 12.58
#